data_AF-A0A140LA97-F1
#
_entry.id   AF-A0A140LA97-F1
#
_cell.length_a   1.000
_cell.length_b   1.000
_cell.length_c   1.000
_cell.angle_alpha   90.00
_cell.angle_beta   90.00
_cell.angle_gamma   90.00
#
_symmetry.space_group_name_H-M   'P 1'
#
loop_
_entity.id
_entity.type
_entity.pdbx_description
1 polymer ?
#
loop_
_entity_poly.entity_id
_entity_poly.type
_entity_poly.pdbx_seq_one_letter_code
_entity_poly.pdbx_strand_id
1 'polypeptide(L)'
;MSFIQNPVQIITRKIVTPNQDLDIAYPVVVGMANQAVQHRINYQILALVHKVIVDQGYYREPRTTIQGWYEIKTNERGVLSLSIGNYAYTYMAAHGLTVIKSLTFDVQSGKNYELNELFKPGSDYVKVLSDMIRIQIKERDIPVLDDFQGIAPDQDYYIADKCLVIYFQLYDITPYVFGFPFFPICVYKIQDIIRENSPLDKMAINS
;
A
#
# COMPACT_ATOMS: atom_id res chain seq x y z
N MET A 1 -4.69 19.73 -23.37
CA MET A 1 -3.92 18.48 -23.21
C MET A 1 -2.98 18.55 -21.99
N SER A 2 -3.41 19.05 -20.82
CA SER A 2 -2.52 19.32 -19.67
C SER A 2 -2.64 18.32 -18.51
N PHE A 3 -3.20 17.13 -18.74
CA PHE A 3 -3.45 16.12 -17.69
C PHE A 3 -2.55 14.89 -17.78
N ILE A 4 -1.72 14.79 -18.83
CA ILE A 4 -0.81 13.65 -19.00
C ILE A 4 0.53 14.01 -18.36
N GLN A 5 0.75 13.48 -17.16
CA GLN A 5 2.03 13.57 -16.46
C GLN A 5 2.77 12.24 -16.64
N ASN A 6 3.98 12.30 -17.18
CA ASN A 6 4.81 11.12 -17.35
C ASN A 6 5.10 10.43 -16.00
N PRO A 7 5.25 9.10 -15.99
CA PRO A 7 5.71 8.35 -14.83
C PRO A 7 7.00 8.94 -14.26
N VAL A 8 7.16 8.91 -12.94
CA VAL A 8 8.45 9.26 -12.33
C VAL A 8 9.45 8.13 -12.55
N GLN A 9 10.73 8.45 -12.69
CA GLN A 9 11.78 7.44 -12.76
C GLN A 9 12.03 6.83 -11.39
N ILE A 10 12.13 5.50 -11.32
CA ILE A 10 12.36 4.76 -10.08
C ILE A 10 13.57 3.86 -10.28
N ILE A 11 14.47 3.85 -9.31
CA ILE A 11 15.58 2.88 -9.21
C ILE A 11 15.43 2.06 -7.93
N THR A 12 15.95 0.84 -7.94
CA THR A 12 16.06 0.01 -6.74
C THR A 12 17.28 0.41 -5.93
N ARG A 13 17.10 0.56 -4.61
CA ARG A 13 18.20 0.54 -3.64
C ARG A 13 18.05 -0.66 -2.72
N LYS A 14 19.13 -1.00 -2.02
CA LYS A 14 19.16 -2.10 -1.05
C LYS A 14 19.70 -1.66 0.30
N ILE A 15 19.16 -2.25 1.37
CA ILE A 15 19.76 -2.29 2.71
C ILE A 15 20.17 -3.74 2.96
N VAL A 16 21.47 -3.98 3.10
CA VAL A 16 22.04 -5.32 3.31
C VAL A 16 23.04 -5.29 4.45
N THR A 17 22.89 -6.17 5.45
CA THR A 17 23.86 -6.35 6.53
C THR A 17 24.94 -7.38 6.14
N PRO A 18 26.17 -7.29 6.71
CA PRO A 18 27.26 -8.21 6.36
C PRO A 18 26.93 -9.70 6.56
N ASN A 19 26.12 -10.02 7.55
CA ASN A 19 25.65 -11.37 7.87
C ASN A 19 24.36 -11.77 7.14
N GLN A 20 23.84 -10.91 6.26
CA GLN A 20 22.63 -11.11 5.44
C GLN A 20 21.36 -11.43 6.25
N ASP A 21 21.32 -11.06 7.53
CA ASP A 21 20.09 -11.15 8.32
C ASP A 21 19.09 -10.02 7.98
N LEU A 22 19.53 -9.01 7.24
CA LEU A 22 18.69 -7.96 6.67
C LEU A 22 19.06 -7.83 5.19
N ASP A 23 18.13 -8.14 4.29
CA ASP A 23 18.24 -7.89 2.84
C ASP A 23 16.93 -7.31 2.33
N ILE A 24 16.89 -6.01 2.11
CA ILE A 24 15.68 -5.29 1.72
C ILE A 24 15.94 -4.50 0.45
N ALA A 25 15.17 -4.79 -0.60
CA ALA A 25 15.07 -3.95 -1.79
C ALA A 25 13.92 -2.95 -1.63
N TYR A 26 14.18 -1.67 -1.94
CA TYR A 26 13.17 -0.61 -1.85
C TYR A 26 13.30 0.40 -3.01
N PRO A 27 12.21 1.09 -3.40
CA PRO A 27 12.22 2.01 -4.53
C PRO A 27 12.74 3.39 -4.11
N VAL A 28 13.42 4.06 -5.03
CA VAL A 28 13.83 5.46 -4.89
C VAL A 28 13.47 6.22 -6.16
N VAL A 29 12.73 7.31 -6.01
CA VAL A 29 12.39 8.23 -7.08
C VAL A 29 13.59 9.11 -7.42
N VAL A 30 13.90 9.25 -8.70
CA VAL A 30 15.04 10.02 -9.20
C VAL A 30 14.66 10.89 -10.39
N GLY A 31 15.51 11.87 -10.72
CA GLY A 31 15.38 12.68 -11.94
C GLY A 31 14.20 13.66 -11.96
N MET A 32 13.54 13.94 -10.83
CA MET A 32 12.44 14.90 -10.81
C MET A 32 12.95 16.33 -10.94
N ALA A 33 12.25 17.17 -11.71
CA ALA A 33 12.57 18.60 -11.81
C ALA A 33 12.54 19.30 -10.44
N ASN A 34 11.54 18.97 -9.60
CA ASN A 34 11.44 19.48 -8.24
C ASN A 34 12.12 18.53 -7.25
N GLN A 35 13.38 18.83 -6.91
CA GLN A 35 14.17 18.01 -5.99
C GLN A 35 13.59 17.98 -4.56
N ALA A 36 12.93 19.05 -4.10
CA ALA A 36 12.31 19.07 -2.77
C ALA A 36 11.17 18.05 -2.67
N VAL A 37 10.35 17.94 -3.72
CA VAL A 37 9.28 16.94 -3.81
C VAL A 37 9.86 15.52 -3.89
N GLN A 38 10.91 15.32 -4.68
CA GLN A 38 11.62 14.04 -4.76
C GLN A 38 12.14 13.59 -3.39
N HIS A 39 12.80 14.49 -2.66
CA HIS A 39 13.30 14.20 -1.32
C HIS A 39 12.17 13.87 -0.35
N ARG A 40 11.03 14.57 -0.42
CA ARG A 40 9.85 14.28 0.41
C ARG A 40 9.27 12.88 0.15
N ILE A 41 9.14 12.47 -1.11
CA ILE A 41 8.65 11.13 -1.46
C ILE A 41 9.64 10.07 -0.95
N ASN A 42 10.92 10.22 -1.27
CA ASN A 42 11.95 9.27 -0.86
C ASN A 42 12.11 9.15 0.66
N TYR A 43 11.95 10.26 1.38
CA TYR A 43 11.96 10.26 2.85
C TYR A 43 10.83 9.41 3.40
N GLN A 44 9.60 9.56 2.89
CA GLN A 44 8.45 8.78 3.35
C GLN A 44 8.58 7.29 3.01
N ILE A 45 9.12 6.96 1.82
CA ILE A 45 9.42 5.57 1.46
C ILE A 45 10.43 4.97 2.45
N LEU A 46 11.55 5.66 2.69
CA LEU A 46 12.60 5.16 3.58
C LEU A 46 12.09 5.08 5.04
N ALA A 47 11.30 6.05 5.49
CA ALA A 47 10.66 6.02 6.80
C ALA A 47 9.75 4.80 6.97
N LEU A 48 8.96 4.44 5.95
CA LEU A 48 8.15 3.22 5.98
C LEU A 48 9.02 1.97 6.01
N VAL A 49 10.08 1.88 5.19
CA VAL A 49 11.04 0.76 5.23
C VAL A 49 11.57 0.56 6.66
N HIS A 50 12.07 1.61 7.29
CA HIS A 50 12.58 1.54 8.66
C HIS A 50 11.50 1.16 9.67
N LYS A 51 10.29 1.72 9.54
CA LYS A 51 9.16 1.39 10.41
C LYS A 51 8.84 -0.11 10.35
N VAL A 52 8.73 -0.69 9.16
CA VAL A 52 8.39 -2.12 9.02
C VAL A 52 9.50 -3.02 9.59
N ILE A 53 10.78 -2.65 9.43
CA ILE A 53 11.91 -3.36 10.07
C ILE A 53 11.78 -3.35 11.61
N VAL A 54 11.48 -2.19 12.20
CA VAL A 54 11.36 -2.02 13.65
C VAL A 54 10.13 -2.73 14.21
N ASP A 55 8.99 -2.59 13.54
CA ASP A 55 7.71 -3.17 13.96
C ASP A 55 7.77 -4.70 13.93
N GLN A 56 8.48 -5.29 12.96
CA GLN A 56 8.74 -6.74 12.91
C GLN A 56 9.85 -7.22 13.86
N GLY A 57 10.37 -6.36 14.73
CA GLY A 57 11.18 -6.76 15.87
C GLY A 57 12.66 -7.03 15.57
N TYR A 58 13.18 -6.67 14.40
CA TYR A 58 14.58 -6.96 14.01
C TYR A 58 15.62 -6.55 15.06
N TYR A 59 15.48 -5.36 15.65
CA TYR A 59 16.42 -4.86 16.66
C TYR A 59 16.15 -5.36 18.09
N ARG A 60 15.02 -6.03 18.32
CA ARG A 60 14.56 -6.48 19.64
C ARG A 60 14.72 -7.98 19.84
N GLU A 61 14.50 -8.76 18.79
CA GLU A 61 14.45 -10.21 18.82
C GLU A 61 15.76 -10.83 18.28
N PRO A 62 16.57 -11.50 19.12
CA PRO A 62 17.85 -12.07 18.69
C PRO A 62 17.67 -13.08 17.56
N ARG A 63 18.57 -13.04 16.56
CA ARG A 63 18.56 -13.96 15.40
C ARG A 63 17.28 -13.87 14.56
N THR A 64 16.77 -12.66 14.39
CA THR A 64 15.69 -12.37 13.43
C THR A 64 16.28 -12.04 12.08
N THR A 65 15.80 -12.69 11.03
CA THR A 65 16.11 -12.35 9.65
C THR A 65 14.94 -11.60 9.01
N ILE A 66 15.22 -10.64 8.14
CA ILE A 66 14.23 -9.93 7.33
C ILE A 66 14.65 -9.91 5.87
N GLN A 67 13.75 -10.37 4.99
CA GLN A 67 13.83 -10.20 3.56
C GLN A 67 12.72 -9.27 3.08
N GLY A 68 13.09 -8.19 2.41
CA GLY A 68 12.15 -7.16 1.96
C GLY A 68 12.16 -6.92 0.45
N TRP A 69 10.99 -6.61 -0.08
CA TRP A 69 10.77 -6.28 -1.49
C TRP A 69 9.82 -5.09 -1.61
N TYR A 70 9.67 -4.62 -2.84
CA TYR A 70 8.65 -3.63 -3.16
C TYR A 70 7.97 -3.96 -4.49
N GLU A 71 6.77 -3.42 -4.65
CA GLU A 71 6.01 -3.50 -5.90
C GLU A 71 5.50 -2.11 -6.25
N ILE A 72 5.67 -1.70 -7.50
CA ILE A 72 5.02 -0.50 -8.02
C ILE A 72 3.63 -0.90 -8.48
N LYS A 73 2.61 -0.31 -7.87
CA LYS A 73 1.19 -0.60 -8.16
C LYS A 73 0.61 0.33 -9.21
N THR A 74 1.04 1.60 -9.20
CA THR A 74 0.68 2.63 -10.19
C THR A 74 1.79 3.66 -10.27
N ASN A 75 2.10 4.15 -11.47
CA ASN A 75 3.03 5.26 -11.69
C ASN A 75 2.61 6.00 -12.97
N GLU A 76 1.48 6.70 -12.90
CA GLU A 76 0.85 7.36 -14.05
C GLU A 76 -0.09 8.49 -13.58
N ARG A 77 -0.44 9.40 -14.50
CA ARG A 77 -1.35 10.54 -14.26
C ARG A 77 -0.99 11.37 -13.01
N GLY A 78 0.30 11.41 -12.67
CA GLY A 78 0.81 12.12 -11.50
C GLY A 78 0.54 11.43 -10.15
N VAL A 79 0.20 10.14 -10.17
CA VAL A 79 0.02 9.29 -8.98
C VAL A 79 1.07 8.20 -8.98
N LEU A 80 1.77 8.05 -7.85
CA LEU A 80 2.67 6.94 -7.57
C LEU A 80 2.11 6.15 -6.39
N SER A 81 1.68 4.92 -6.62
CA SER A 81 1.29 3.98 -5.56
C SER A 81 2.21 2.77 -5.57
N LEU A 82 2.68 2.38 -4.39
CA LEU A 82 3.63 1.28 -4.20
C LEU A 82 3.37 0.55 -2.89
N SER A 83 3.81 -0.70 -2.83
CA SER A 83 3.83 -1.49 -1.60
C SER A 83 5.25 -1.92 -1.23
N ILE A 84 5.50 -2.06 0.06
CA ILE A 84 6.70 -2.60 0.68
C ILE A 84 6.27 -3.84 1.44
N GLY A 85 6.84 -4.98 1.07
CA GLY A 85 6.60 -6.26 1.73
C GLY A 85 7.86 -6.70 2.45
N ASN A 86 7.73 -7.16 3.70
CA ASN A 86 8.82 -7.75 4.45
C ASN A 86 8.40 -9.09 5.04
N TYR A 87 9.19 -10.12 4.79
CA TYR A 87 9.12 -11.39 5.50
C TYR A 87 10.15 -11.40 6.62
N ALA A 88 9.68 -11.55 7.86
CA ALA A 88 10.52 -11.68 9.04
C ALA A 88 10.45 -13.10 9.61
N TYR A 89 11.60 -13.64 10.03
CA TYR A 89 11.68 -14.94 10.69
C TYR A 89 12.62 -14.88 11.90
N THR A 90 12.08 -15.14 13.08
CA THR A 90 12.85 -15.28 14.31
C THR A 90 13.25 -16.73 14.52
N TYR A 91 14.51 -16.98 14.84
CA TYR A 91 15.02 -18.34 15.07
C TYR A 91 14.15 -19.14 16.06
N MET A 92 13.77 -20.37 15.68
CA MET A 92 12.84 -21.29 16.37
C MET A 92 11.36 -20.92 16.33
N ALA A 93 10.96 -19.85 15.64
CA ALA A 93 9.54 -19.60 15.36
C ALA A 93 8.96 -20.71 14.47
N ALA A 94 7.68 -21.04 14.68
CA ALA A 94 7.00 -22.07 13.89
C ALA A 94 6.86 -21.71 12.41
N HIS A 95 6.76 -20.42 12.11
CA HIS A 95 6.76 -19.84 10.77
C HIS A 95 7.23 -18.38 10.84
N GLY A 96 7.58 -17.79 9.69
CA GLY A 96 7.80 -16.35 9.60
C GLY A 96 6.50 -15.57 9.45
N LEU A 97 6.61 -14.26 9.51
CA LEU A 97 5.51 -13.32 9.36
C LEU A 97 5.82 -12.37 8.21
N THR A 98 4.93 -12.35 7.22
CA THR A 98 4.95 -11.34 6.17
C THR A 98 4.05 -10.17 6.57
N VAL A 99 4.56 -8.95 6.40
CA VAL A 99 3.79 -7.71 6.51
C VAL A 99 3.91 -6.95 5.20
N ILE A 100 2.80 -6.38 4.72
CA ILE A 100 2.78 -5.50 3.54
C ILE A 100 2.23 -4.13 3.98
N LYS A 101 2.93 -3.06 3.63
CA LYS A 101 2.45 -1.68 3.79
C LYS A 101 2.56 -0.93 2.48
N SER A 102 1.69 0.05 2.27
CA SER A 102 1.60 0.76 1.00
C SER A 102 1.64 2.27 1.19
N LEU A 103 2.07 2.98 0.15
CA LEU A 103 2.11 4.43 0.08
C LEU A 103 1.50 4.86 -1.26
N THR A 104 0.73 5.95 -1.25
CA THR A 104 0.10 6.52 -2.44
C THR A 104 0.35 8.02 -2.46
N PHE A 105 1.16 8.45 -3.42
CA PHE A 105 1.64 9.82 -3.55
C PHE A 105 0.96 10.56 -4.69
N ASP A 106 0.67 11.84 -4.44
CA ASP A 106 0.64 12.84 -5.50
C ASP A 106 2.08 13.25 -5.83
N VAL A 107 2.54 13.05 -7.06
CA VAL A 107 3.95 13.27 -7.42
C VAL A 107 4.31 14.74 -7.65
N GLN A 108 3.32 15.65 -7.67
CA GLN A 108 3.58 17.09 -7.82
C GLN A 108 3.88 17.75 -6.48
N SER A 109 3.17 17.33 -5.43
CA SER A 109 3.29 17.82 -4.06
C SER A 109 4.15 16.94 -3.17
N GLY A 110 4.30 15.66 -3.52
CA GLY A 110 4.95 14.64 -2.70
C GLY A 110 4.15 14.24 -1.47
N LYS A 111 2.86 14.59 -1.41
CA LYS A 111 1.96 14.19 -0.32
C LYS A 111 1.61 12.71 -0.47
N ASN A 112 1.86 11.93 0.59
CA ASN A 112 1.23 10.61 0.77
C ASN A 112 -0.20 10.79 1.29
N TYR A 113 -1.13 9.97 0.81
CA TYR A 113 -2.54 10.03 1.21
C TYR A 113 -2.90 8.83 2.09
N GLU A 114 -3.56 9.11 3.21
CA GLU A 114 -4.28 8.08 3.98
C GLU A 114 -5.61 7.72 3.28
N LEU A 115 -6.19 6.56 3.59
CA LEU A 115 -7.39 6.06 2.91
C LEU A 115 -8.56 7.06 3.01
N ASN A 116 -8.78 7.62 4.20
CA ASN A 116 -9.84 8.59 4.45
C ASN A 116 -9.69 9.89 3.63
N GLU A 117 -8.47 10.26 3.25
CA GLU A 117 -8.19 11.48 2.49
C GLU A 117 -8.55 11.37 1.00
N LEU A 118 -8.83 10.16 0.52
CA LEU A 118 -9.30 9.92 -0.85
C LEU A 118 -10.79 10.25 -1.03
N PHE A 119 -11.53 10.42 0.06
CA PHE A 119 -12.99 10.54 0.05
C PHE A 119 -13.48 11.88 0.59
N LYS A 120 -14.65 12.31 0.13
CA LYS A 120 -15.29 13.55 0.57
C LYS A 120 -15.54 13.48 2.08
N PRO A 121 -15.31 14.57 2.84
CA PRO A 121 -15.70 14.62 4.24
C PRO A 121 -17.18 14.24 4.42
N GLY A 122 -17.48 13.29 5.31
CA GLY A 122 -18.84 12.83 5.60
C GLY A 122 -19.44 11.80 4.63
N SER A 123 -18.69 11.30 3.64
CA SER A 123 -19.20 10.37 2.61
C SER A 123 -19.42 8.91 3.04
N ASP A 124 -19.15 8.56 4.30
CA ASP A 124 -19.27 7.18 4.82
C ASP A 124 -18.56 6.10 3.97
N TYR A 125 -17.35 6.42 3.50
CA TYR A 125 -16.57 5.50 2.65
C TYR A 125 -16.32 4.14 3.32
N VAL A 126 -16.17 4.10 4.65
CA VAL A 126 -15.97 2.84 5.40
C VAL A 126 -17.11 1.87 5.12
N LYS A 127 -18.36 2.33 5.25
CA LYS A 127 -19.53 1.50 4.98
C LYS A 127 -19.61 1.11 3.51
N VAL A 128 -19.46 2.08 2.59
CA VAL A 128 -19.56 1.83 1.14
C VAL A 128 -18.54 0.78 0.70
N LEU A 129 -17.27 0.92 1.08
CA LEU A 129 -16.22 -0.02 0.71
C LEU A 129 -16.42 -1.39 1.40
N SER A 130 -16.85 -1.40 2.66
CA SER A 130 -17.15 -2.65 3.39
C SER A 130 -18.28 -3.45 2.73
N ASP A 131 -19.33 -2.78 2.27
CA ASP A 131 -20.44 -3.44 1.58
C ASP A 131 -19.99 -4.06 0.25
N MET A 132 -19.13 -3.37 -0.51
CA MET A 132 -18.53 -3.90 -1.73
C MET A 132 -17.60 -5.09 -1.46
N ILE A 133 -16.82 -5.05 -0.39
CA ILE A 133 -15.93 -6.14 0.02
C ILE A 133 -16.74 -7.37 0.46
N ARG A 134 -17.83 -7.17 1.22
CA ARG A 134 -18.72 -8.26 1.65
C ARG A 134 -19.31 -9.02 0.46
N ILE A 135 -19.68 -8.30 -0.60
CA ILE A 135 -20.13 -8.92 -1.86
C ILE A 135 -19.01 -9.77 -2.46
N GLN A 136 -17.79 -9.24 -2.57
CA GLN A 136 -16.66 -9.99 -3.13
C GLN A 136 -16.28 -11.22 -2.29
N ILE A 137 -16.34 -11.13 -0.96
CA ILE A 137 -16.12 -12.28 -0.05
C ILE A 137 -17.08 -13.41 -0.38
N LYS A 138 -18.36 -13.09 -0.55
CA LYS A 138 -19.41 -14.06 -0.87
C LYS A 138 -19.27 -14.60 -2.30
N GLU A 139 -19.01 -13.76 -3.29
CA GLU A 139 -18.89 -14.17 -4.69
C GLU A 139 -17.68 -15.08 -4.96
N ARG A 140 -16.64 -14.95 -4.16
CA ARG A 140 -15.37 -15.69 -4.31
C ARG A 140 -15.23 -16.84 -3.29
N ASP A 141 -16.28 -17.09 -2.49
CA ASP A 141 -16.28 -18.08 -1.40
C ASP A 141 -15.03 -17.98 -0.50
N ILE A 142 -14.67 -16.75 -0.09
CA ILE A 142 -13.48 -16.51 0.73
C ILE A 142 -13.70 -17.07 2.14
N PRO A 143 -12.81 -17.93 2.65
CA PRO A 143 -12.93 -18.50 4.00
C PRO A 143 -12.56 -17.44 5.03
N VAL A 144 -13.57 -16.81 5.63
CA VAL A 144 -13.38 -15.85 6.72
C VAL A 144 -13.27 -16.56 8.07
N LEU A 145 -12.43 -16.04 8.97
CA LEU A 145 -12.26 -16.57 10.33
C LEU A 145 -13.50 -16.32 11.20
N ASP A 146 -14.11 -15.13 11.02
CA ASP A 146 -15.31 -14.65 11.71
C ASP A 146 -16.16 -13.81 10.74
N ASP A 147 -17.32 -13.35 11.19
CA ASP A 147 -18.16 -12.43 10.42
C ASP A 147 -17.39 -11.15 10.05
N PHE A 148 -17.44 -10.77 8.77
CA PHE A 148 -16.75 -9.57 8.28
C PHE A 148 -17.39 -8.28 8.81
N GLN A 149 -16.70 -7.64 9.75
CA GLN A 149 -17.16 -6.42 10.45
C GLN A 149 -17.02 -5.13 9.64
N GLY A 150 -16.24 -5.16 8.54
CA GLY A 150 -15.92 -3.99 7.73
C GLY A 150 -14.44 -3.63 7.77
N ILE A 151 -14.07 -2.61 7.03
CA ILE A 151 -12.69 -2.08 6.99
C ILE A 151 -12.43 -1.13 8.15
N ALA A 152 -11.16 -1.02 8.56
CA ALA A 152 -10.72 0.09 9.41
C ALA A 152 -10.77 1.44 8.66
N PRO A 153 -10.94 2.59 9.34
CA PRO A 153 -10.86 3.89 8.70
C PRO A 153 -9.52 4.14 7.98
N ASP A 154 -8.43 3.64 8.54
CA ASP A 154 -7.06 3.69 8.02
C ASP A 154 -6.63 2.35 7.39
N GLN A 155 -7.57 1.56 6.86
CA GLN A 155 -7.29 0.27 6.24
C GLN A 155 -6.21 0.39 5.15
N ASP A 156 -5.30 -0.57 5.15
CA ASP A 156 -4.24 -0.63 4.16
C ASP A 156 -4.81 -0.74 2.72
N TYR A 157 -4.27 0.08 1.82
CA TYR A 157 -4.72 0.14 0.44
C TYR A 157 -3.58 0.50 -0.52
N TYR A 158 -3.79 0.26 -1.81
CA TYR A 158 -3.02 0.88 -2.88
C TYR A 158 -3.93 1.22 -4.06
N ILE A 159 -3.41 2.00 -5.02
CA ILE A 159 -4.08 2.28 -6.29
C ILE A 159 -3.38 1.49 -7.40
N ALA A 160 -4.18 0.84 -8.24
CA ALA A 160 -3.77 0.14 -9.45
C ALA A 160 -4.61 0.64 -10.64
N ASP A 161 -4.08 1.61 -11.39
CA ASP A 161 -4.79 2.34 -12.47
C ASP A 161 -6.18 2.79 -11.99
N LYS A 162 -7.28 2.31 -12.59
CA LYS A 162 -8.66 2.70 -12.25
C LYS A 162 -9.27 1.87 -11.12
N CYS A 163 -8.43 1.34 -10.23
CA CYS A 163 -8.83 0.48 -9.13
C CYS A 163 -8.22 0.95 -7.80
N LEU A 164 -9.09 1.16 -6.82
CA LEU A 164 -8.69 1.16 -5.41
C LEU A 164 -8.61 -0.30 -4.96
N VAL A 165 -7.48 -0.75 -4.42
CA VAL A 165 -7.36 -2.10 -3.86
C VAL A 165 -7.22 -2.01 -2.36
N ILE A 166 -8.22 -2.53 -1.64
CA ILE A 166 -8.16 -2.72 -0.19
C ILE A 166 -7.61 -4.11 0.10
N TYR A 167 -6.75 -4.23 1.11
CA TYR A 167 -6.21 -5.52 1.51
C TYR A 167 -6.10 -5.64 3.02
N PHE A 168 -6.03 -6.89 3.47
CA PHE A 168 -5.89 -7.24 4.87
C PHE A 168 -4.62 -8.06 5.08
N GLN A 169 -3.99 -7.90 6.24
CA GLN A 169 -2.80 -8.65 6.62
C GLN A 169 -3.14 -10.11 6.88
N LEU A 170 -2.10 -10.94 7.04
CA LEU A 170 -2.27 -12.34 7.44
C LEU A 170 -3.00 -12.40 8.79
N TYR A 171 -4.00 -13.28 8.89
CA TYR A 171 -4.88 -13.47 10.05
C TYR A 171 -5.89 -12.35 10.36
N ASP A 172 -5.93 -11.26 9.60
CA ASP A 172 -6.92 -10.20 9.86
C ASP A 172 -8.36 -10.70 9.68
N ILE A 173 -8.64 -11.37 8.55
CA ILE A 173 -9.98 -11.87 8.24
C ILE A 173 -10.00 -13.30 7.70
N THR A 174 -8.88 -13.84 7.23
CA THR A 174 -8.78 -15.20 6.66
C THR A 174 -7.68 -16.02 7.34
N PRO A 175 -7.75 -17.36 7.31
CA PRO A 175 -6.65 -18.22 7.74
C PRO A 175 -5.34 -17.91 7.00
N TYR A 176 -4.20 -18.15 7.65
CA TYR A 176 -2.85 -17.92 7.09
C TYR A 176 -2.64 -18.51 5.70
N VAL A 177 -3.13 -19.74 5.48
CA VAL A 177 -2.96 -20.47 4.22
C VAL A 177 -3.64 -19.82 3.02
N PHE A 178 -4.61 -18.92 3.26
CA PHE A 178 -5.25 -18.13 2.21
C PHE A 178 -4.33 -17.00 1.70
N GLY A 179 -3.35 -16.60 2.51
CA GLY A 179 -2.51 -15.44 2.23
C GLY A 179 -3.26 -14.12 2.46
N PHE A 180 -2.86 -13.07 1.74
CA PHE A 180 -3.44 -11.73 1.84
C PHE A 180 -4.70 -11.63 0.95
N PRO A 181 -5.89 -11.38 1.52
CA PRO A 181 -7.07 -11.10 0.70
C PRO A 181 -7.01 -9.68 0.14
N PHE A 182 -7.04 -9.56 -1.20
CA PHE A 182 -7.12 -8.30 -1.93
C PHE A 182 -8.51 -8.12 -2.54
N PHE A 183 -9.04 -6.90 -2.42
CA PHE A 183 -10.37 -6.52 -2.88
C PHE A 183 -10.29 -5.31 -3.82
N PRO A 184 -10.26 -5.56 -5.15
CA PRO A 184 -10.30 -4.49 -6.13
C PRO A 184 -11.68 -3.81 -6.17
N ILE A 185 -11.68 -2.48 -6.13
CA ILE A 185 -12.84 -1.61 -6.20
C ILE A 185 -12.64 -0.64 -7.36
N CYS A 186 -13.46 -0.80 -8.40
CA CYS A 186 -13.44 0.05 -9.57
C CYS A 186 -13.79 1.50 -9.18
N VAL A 187 -12.94 2.46 -9.55
CA VAL A 187 -13.08 3.88 -9.22
C VAL A 187 -14.43 4.44 -9.68
N TYR A 188 -14.93 4.00 -10.84
CA TYR A 188 -16.23 4.43 -11.37
C TYR A 188 -17.42 4.04 -10.48
N LYS A 189 -17.30 2.99 -9.65
CA LYS A 189 -18.37 2.58 -8.72
C LYS A 189 -18.45 3.44 -7.47
N ILE A 190 -17.42 4.24 -7.19
CA ILE A 190 -17.29 5.06 -5.97
C ILE A 190 -17.08 6.55 -6.30
N GLN A 191 -17.31 6.96 -7.55
CA GLN A 191 -17.01 8.30 -8.03
C GLN A 191 -17.74 9.40 -7.24
N ASP A 192 -18.98 9.15 -6.82
CA ASP A 192 -19.80 10.14 -6.10
C ASP A 192 -19.24 10.51 -4.73
N ILE A 193 -18.42 9.64 -4.12
CA ILE A 193 -17.82 9.84 -2.80
C ILE A 193 -16.34 10.23 -2.85
N ILE A 194 -15.70 10.21 -4.02
CA ILE A 194 -14.28 10.56 -4.16
C ILE A 194 -14.06 12.06 -3.95
N ARG A 195 -13.01 12.40 -3.20
CA ARG A 195 -12.60 13.79 -2.97
C ARG A 195 -11.95 14.36 -4.22
N GLU A 196 -12.39 15.55 -4.64
CA GLU A 196 -11.76 16.31 -5.73
C GLU A 196 -10.26 16.51 -5.48
N ASN A 197 -9.46 16.41 -6.55
CA ASN A 197 -8.00 16.51 -6.54
C ASN A 197 -7.28 15.45 -5.68
N SER A 198 -7.98 14.41 -5.21
CA SER A 198 -7.32 13.24 -4.63
C SER A 198 -6.66 12.37 -5.71
N PRO A 199 -5.76 11.45 -5.35
CA PRO A 199 -5.23 10.47 -6.28
C PRO A 199 -6.32 9.66 -7.02
N LEU A 200 -7.41 9.28 -6.35
CA LEU A 200 -8.52 8.54 -7.00
C LEU A 200 -9.29 9.39 -8.01
N ASP A 201 -9.45 10.70 -7.74
CA ASP A 201 -10.11 11.61 -8.68
C ASP A 201 -9.37 11.66 -10.02
N LYS A 202 -8.04 11.69 -9.98
CA LYS A 202 -7.20 11.61 -11.19
C LYS A 202 -7.36 10.30 -11.96
N MET A 203 -7.68 9.20 -11.27
CA MET A 203 -7.93 7.90 -11.90
C MET A 203 -9.33 7.79 -12.52
N ALA A 204 -10.28 8.59 -12.05
CA ALA A 204 -11.66 8.61 -12.55
C ALA A 204 -11.79 9.30 -13.92
N ILE A 205 -10.81 10.15 -14.28
CA ILE A 205 -10.84 10.90 -15.54
C ILE A 205 -10.52 9.97 -16.73
N ASN A 206 -11.27 10.13 -17.82
CA ASN A 206 -10.94 9.51 -19.10
C ASN A 206 -9.90 10.39 -19.81
N SER A 207 -8.68 9.87 -19.93
CA SER A 207 -7.54 10.51 -20.60
C SER A 207 -7.23 9.81 -21.91
#